data_AF-A0A974XEZ1-F1
#
_entry.id   AF-A0A974XEZ1-F1
#
_cell.length_a   1.000
_cell.length_b   1.000
_cell.length_c   1.000
_cell.angle_alpha   90.00
_cell.angle_beta   90.00
_cell.angle_gamma   90.00
#
_symmetry.space_group_name_H-M   'P 1'
#
loop_
_entity.id
_entity.type
_entity.pdbx_description
1 polymer ?
#
loop_
_entity_poly.entity_id
_entity_poly.type
_entity_poly.pdbx_seq_one_letter_code
_entity_poly.pdbx_strand_id
1 'polypeptide(L)'
;MVGLKKKAAFEGWFVKIDDEANGLLFSVIWGYSTHEKTKHAFLQFQDNIRNDTAYISYPIEDLRWTSDPFELQIGKNKLSESGMHLDFEMDDIAVFGDSQFGDLSPIQVSFLKPNIMGWLSYFPNECNHAIISMDHKVSGSLQFGNQTFQISDADGYMEKDWGTGFPKEYVWLQANDRPHSAVVFSYATVPMLGKHAKGFFAVLNHEGQEYRFSSIEGSKMTHFDVSNDGFQASISKGPYRLDLEAKQADPVALASPVQGEMKAYIKESLEGSLVLRLTKKNKTIVELSSERASIDVHFKE
;
A
#
# COMPACT_ATOMS: atom_id res chain seq x y z
N MET A 1 -7.91 13.58 -8.88
CA MET A 1 -8.99 12.99 -8.06
C MET A 1 -10.03 12.33 -8.94
N VAL A 2 -10.41 11.09 -8.62
CA VAL A 2 -11.34 10.26 -9.43
C VAL A 2 -12.71 10.11 -8.76
N GLY A 3 -12.77 10.22 -7.43
CA GLY A 3 -13.96 9.90 -6.62
C GLY A 3 -14.82 11.09 -6.15
N LEU A 4 -14.29 12.32 -6.11
CA LEU A 4 -14.91 13.46 -5.39
C LEU A 4 -16.37 13.78 -5.74
N LYS A 5 -16.81 13.51 -6.97
CA LYS A 5 -18.18 13.77 -7.43
C LYS A 5 -19.15 12.59 -7.22
N LYS A 6 -18.65 11.43 -6.78
CA LYS A 6 -19.46 10.23 -6.49
C LYS A 6 -20.03 10.32 -5.08
N LYS A 7 -21.18 9.70 -4.82
CA LYS A 7 -21.92 9.81 -3.53
C LYS A 7 -21.51 8.81 -2.44
N ALA A 8 -20.66 7.85 -2.80
CA ALA A 8 -20.31 6.70 -1.95
C ALA A 8 -18.94 6.15 -2.40
N ALA A 9 -17.94 7.01 -2.47
CA ALA A 9 -16.61 6.65 -2.89
C ALA A 9 -15.56 7.02 -1.85
N PHE A 10 -14.42 6.35 -1.93
CA PHE A 10 -13.20 6.75 -1.26
C PHE A 10 -12.08 6.84 -2.29
N GLU A 11 -11.05 7.61 -1.98
CA GLU A 11 -9.77 7.59 -2.67
C GLU A 11 -8.69 7.93 -1.62
N GLY A 12 -7.60 7.18 -1.63
CA GLY A 12 -6.53 7.28 -0.64
C GLY A 12 -5.16 6.99 -1.24
N TRP A 13 -4.13 7.58 -0.65
CA TRP A 13 -2.71 7.37 -0.96
C TRP A 13 -2.04 6.81 0.27
N PHE A 14 -1.53 5.59 0.17
CA PHE A 14 -0.74 4.95 1.21
C PHE A 14 0.74 5.25 0.95
N VAL A 15 1.41 5.79 1.95
CA VAL A 15 2.85 6.07 1.94
C VAL A 15 3.46 5.34 3.12
N LYS A 16 4.48 4.51 2.87
CA LYS A 16 5.27 3.84 3.89
C LYS A 16 6.70 4.37 3.85
N ILE A 17 7.29 4.58 5.02
CA ILE A 17 8.71 4.92 5.19
C ILE A 17 9.33 3.90 6.14
N ASP A 18 10.39 3.27 5.66
CA ASP A 18 11.24 2.33 6.36
C ASP A 18 12.63 2.92 6.58
N ASP A 19 12.90 3.33 7.82
CA ASP A 19 14.19 3.82 8.27
C ASP A 19 14.84 2.80 9.23
N GLU A 20 15.53 1.82 8.64
CA GLU A 20 16.24 0.76 9.36
C GLU A 20 17.29 1.33 10.34
N ALA A 21 17.94 2.45 10.01
CA ALA A 21 19.00 3.04 10.83
C ALA A 21 18.48 3.54 12.19
N ASN A 22 17.27 4.08 12.21
CA ASN A 22 16.60 4.50 13.44
C ASN A 22 15.67 3.42 14.02
N GLY A 23 15.53 2.27 13.35
CA GLY A 23 14.52 1.26 13.69
C GLY A 23 13.08 1.78 13.56
N LEU A 24 12.87 2.83 12.75
CA LEU A 24 11.60 3.52 12.60
C LEU A 24 10.89 3.00 11.35
N LEU A 25 9.64 2.58 11.50
CA LEU A 25 8.77 2.19 10.40
C LEU A 25 7.39 2.80 10.64
N PHE A 26 6.89 3.53 9.65
CA PHE A 26 5.57 4.14 9.75
C PHE A 26 4.89 4.23 8.40
N SER A 27 3.57 4.35 8.41
CA SER A 27 2.81 4.66 7.21
C SER A 27 1.74 5.72 7.46
N VAL A 28 1.39 6.42 6.39
CA VAL A 28 0.38 7.46 6.36
C VAL A 28 -0.54 7.23 5.17
N ILE A 29 -1.83 7.11 5.43
CA ILE A 29 -2.88 7.10 4.42
C ILE A 29 -3.51 8.48 4.39
N TRP A 30 -3.38 9.14 3.24
CA TRP A 30 -4.03 10.40 2.94
C TRP A 30 -5.28 10.10 2.15
N GLY A 31 -6.45 10.54 2.59
CA GLY A 31 -7.65 10.15 1.87
C GLY A 31 -8.85 11.04 2.07
N TYR A 32 -9.90 10.70 1.35
CA TYR A 32 -11.22 11.28 1.56
C TYR A 32 -12.31 10.25 1.30
N SER A 33 -13.43 10.46 2.00
CA SER A 33 -14.69 9.76 1.78
C SER A 33 -15.74 10.74 1.27
N THR A 34 -16.53 10.31 0.29
CA THR A 34 -17.65 11.08 -0.25
C THR A 34 -19.01 10.57 0.20
N HIS A 35 -19.06 9.67 1.20
CA HIS A 35 -20.31 9.13 1.73
C HIS A 35 -21.24 10.25 2.21
N GLU A 36 -22.53 10.19 1.84
CA GLU A 36 -23.46 11.33 2.01
C GLU A 36 -23.59 11.85 3.45
N LYS A 37 -23.42 10.98 4.46
CA LYS A 37 -23.59 11.35 5.89
C LYS A 37 -22.28 11.63 6.62
N THR A 38 -21.19 11.04 6.15
CA THR A 38 -19.90 11.02 6.83
C THR A 38 -18.83 11.48 5.85
N LYS A 39 -19.14 12.46 5.01
CA LYS A 39 -18.19 13.03 4.05
C LYS A 39 -17.10 13.79 4.79
N HIS A 40 -15.84 13.43 4.56
CA HIS A 40 -14.68 14.07 5.20
C HIS A 40 -13.39 13.74 4.44
N ALA A 41 -12.36 14.53 4.66
CA ALA A 41 -10.98 14.17 4.37
C ALA A 41 -10.34 13.57 5.63
N PHE A 42 -9.28 12.79 5.49
CA PHE A 42 -8.62 12.18 6.62
C PHE A 42 -7.14 11.93 6.40
N LEU A 43 -6.42 11.86 7.52
CA LEU A 43 -5.17 11.13 7.63
C LEU A 43 -5.41 9.89 8.48
N GLN A 44 -4.77 8.80 8.11
CA GLN A 44 -4.65 7.63 8.97
C GLN A 44 -3.17 7.28 9.09
N PHE A 45 -2.67 7.24 10.33
CA PHE A 45 -1.27 7.09 10.66
C PHE A 45 -1.05 5.84 11.50
N GLN A 46 0.08 5.17 11.33
CA GLN A 46 0.55 4.09 12.22
C GLN A 46 2.07 4.06 12.25
N ASP A 47 2.64 3.61 13.36
CA ASP A 47 4.09 3.44 13.54
C ASP A 47 4.44 2.23 14.40
N ASN A 48 5.64 1.69 14.20
CA ASN A 48 6.15 0.53 14.95
C ASN A 48 6.67 0.88 16.36
N ILE A 49 6.92 2.14 16.68
CA ILE A 49 7.50 2.55 17.98
C ILE A 49 6.44 2.48 19.08
N ARG A 50 5.23 2.95 18.78
CA ARG A 50 4.06 2.89 19.66
C ARG A 50 3.19 1.67 19.39
N ASN A 51 3.27 1.11 18.18
CA ASN A 51 2.36 0.10 17.68
C ASN A 51 0.88 0.53 17.83
N ASP A 52 0.62 1.78 17.44
CA ASP A 52 -0.67 2.44 17.60
C ASP A 52 -1.11 3.10 16.29
N THR A 53 -2.39 3.47 16.20
CA THR A 53 -2.96 4.10 15.01
C THR A 53 -3.72 5.36 15.35
N ALA A 54 -3.69 6.33 14.44
CA ALA A 54 -4.50 7.53 14.53
C ALA A 54 -5.36 7.69 13.29
N TYR A 55 -6.62 8.06 13.49
CA TYR A 55 -7.52 8.49 12.42
C TYR A 55 -7.91 9.95 12.63
N ILE A 56 -7.30 10.85 11.86
CA ILE A 56 -7.49 12.29 11.99
C ILE A 56 -8.46 12.75 10.91
N SER A 57 -9.67 13.11 11.33
CA SER A 57 -10.75 13.54 10.44
C SER A 57 -10.73 15.06 10.24
N TYR A 58 -10.88 15.48 8.98
CA TYR A 58 -10.93 16.87 8.57
C TYR A 58 -12.23 17.15 7.81
N PRO A 59 -12.82 18.35 7.95
CA PRO A 59 -13.86 18.82 7.03
C PRO A 59 -13.40 18.65 5.57
N ILE A 60 -14.30 18.24 4.68
CA ILE A 60 -13.93 18.01 3.28
C ILE A 60 -13.49 19.31 2.58
N GLU A 61 -13.85 20.47 3.14
CA GLU A 61 -13.47 21.79 2.68
C GLU A 61 -11.97 22.08 2.87
N ASP A 62 -11.30 21.35 3.77
CA ASP A 62 -9.86 21.45 4.01
C ASP A 62 -9.03 20.62 3.01
N LEU A 63 -9.69 19.85 2.15
CA LEU A 63 -9.06 19.11 1.06
C LEU A 63 -8.78 20.03 -0.13
N ARG A 64 -7.50 20.17 -0.49
CA ARG A 64 -7.05 20.88 -1.71
C ARG A 64 -6.14 19.98 -2.51
N TRP A 65 -6.14 20.15 -3.83
CA TRP A 65 -5.28 19.35 -4.69
C TRP A 65 -4.97 20.01 -6.03
N THR A 66 -3.84 19.63 -6.62
CA THR A 66 -3.47 19.86 -8.02
C THR A 66 -3.13 18.52 -8.68
N SER A 67 -3.38 18.38 -9.98
CA SER A 67 -3.04 17.15 -10.72
C SER A 67 -1.66 17.18 -11.35
N ASP A 68 -1.18 18.36 -11.73
CA ASP A 68 0.08 18.53 -12.46
C ASP A 68 0.70 19.90 -12.09
N PRO A 69 1.74 19.93 -11.24
CA PRO A 69 2.27 18.78 -10.50
C PRO A 69 1.23 18.23 -9.50
N PHE A 70 1.34 16.95 -9.13
CA PHE A 70 0.48 16.38 -8.10
C PHE A 70 0.83 16.96 -6.73
N GLU A 71 -0.17 17.57 -6.08
CA GLU A 71 -0.11 17.97 -4.68
C GLU A 71 -1.48 17.69 -4.05
N LEU A 72 -1.47 17.14 -2.84
CA LEU A 72 -2.64 16.87 -2.01
C LEU A 72 -2.42 17.55 -0.67
N GLN A 73 -3.35 18.40 -0.25
CA GLN A 73 -3.31 19.07 1.04
C GLN A 73 -4.59 18.73 1.82
N ILE A 74 -4.42 18.36 3.09
CA ILE A 74 -5.51 18.10 4.04
C ILE A 74 -5.22 18.89 5.31
N GLY A 75 -5.94 19.99 5.51
CA GLY A 75 -5.64 20.93 6.59
C GLY A 75 -4.25 21.54 6.39
N LYS A 76 -3.33 21.30 7.34
CA LYS A 76 -1.93 21.75 7.25
C LYS A 76 -1.01 20.74 6.55
N ASN A 77 -1.44 19.50 6.48
CA ASN A 77 -0.65 18.38 6.00
C ASN A 77 -0.59 18.40 4.46
N LYS A 78 0.56 18.03 3.87
CA LYS A 78 0.75 17.97 2.42
C LYS A 78 1.43 16.67 1.96
N LEU A 79 1.03 16.18 0.79
CA LEU A 79 1.66 15.08 0.07
C LEU A 79 1.89 15.49 -1.39
N SER A 80 3.06 15.17 -1.93
CA SER A 80 3.43 15.39 -3.33
C SER A 80 4.32 14.23 -3.83
N GLU A 81 4.66 14.25 -5.11
CA GLU A 81 5.66 13.31 -5.66
C GLU A 81 7.08 13.56 -5.14
N SER A 82 7.34 14.74 -4.58
CA SER A 82 8.67 15.17 -4.09
C SER A 82 8.83 15.09 -2.58
N GLY A 83 7.79 14.73 -1.84
CA GLY A 83 7.84 14.72 -0.38
C GLY A 83 6.49 14.89 0.29
N MET A 84 6.52 14.92 1.62
CA MET A 84 5.35 15.14 2.46
C MET A 84 5.67 16.03 3.68
N HIS A 85 4.62 16.67 4.19
CA HIS A 85 4.62 17.46 5.41
C HIS A 85 3.48 17.00 6.31
N LEU A 86 3.79 16.69 7.56
CA LEU A 86 2.86 16.26 8.60
C LEU A 86 2.82 17.32 9.72
N ASP A 87 1.62 17.74 10.09
CA ASP A 87 1.30 18.60 11.23
C ASP A 87 -0.12 18.22 11.69
N PHE A 88 -0.18 17.26 12.61
CA PHE A 88 -1.40 16.76 13.22
C PHE A 88 -1.15 16.35 14.68
N GLU A 89 -2.22 15.98 15.38
CA GLU A 89 -2.15 15.49 16.76
C GLU A 89 -2.73 14.07 16.86
N MET A 90 -2.09 13.23 17.67
CA MET A 90 -2.51 11.87 18.02
C MET A 90 -2.45 11.75 19.54
N ASP A 91 -3.58 11.49 20.21
CA ASP A 91 -3.68 11.38 21.67
C ASP A 91 -2.99 12.52 22.44
N ASP A 92 -3.31 13.77 22.07
CA ASP A 92 -2.70 15.00 22.61
C ASP A 92 -1.18 15.12 22.39
N ILE A 93 -0.60 14.27 21.54
CA ILE A 93 0.80 14.31 21.12
C ILE A 93 0.87 14.92 19.72
N ALA A 94 1.56 16.05 19.61
CA ALA A 94 1.83 16.66 18.32
C ALA A 94 2.80 15.78 17.50
N VAL A 95 2.44 15.56 16.25
CA VAL A 95 3.24 14.86 15.25
C VAL A 95 3.61 15.85 14.16
N PHE A 96 4.92 16.09 14.01
CA PHE A 96 5.47 16.94 12.96
C PHE A 96 6.42 16.12 12.10
N GLY A 97 6.37 16.31 10.79
CA GLY A 97 7.28 15.64 9.90
C GLY A 97 7.47 16.41 8.61
N ASP A 98 8.71 16.44 8.13
CA ASP A 98 9.04 16.94 6.81
C ASP A 98 9.93 15.89 6.16
N SER A 99 9.54 15.42 4.98
CA SER A 99 10.27 14.38 4.25
C SER A 99 10.37 14.77 2.78
N GLN A 100 11.56 14.64 2.23
CA GLN A 100 11.84 14.80 0.81
C GLN A 100 11.99 13.41 0.20
N PHE A 101 11.32 13.21 -0.93
CA PHE A 101 11.40 11.98 -1.73
C PHE A 101 12.40 12.18 -2.85
N GLY A 102 13.27 11.19 -3.04
CA GLY A 102 14.09 11.05 -4.24
C GLY A 102 13.22 10.64 -5.44
N ASP A 103 13.89 10.23 -6.51
CA ASP A 103 13.20 9.77 -7.71
C ASP A 103 12.30 8.57 -7.41
N LEU A 104 11.01 8.70 -7.71
CA LEU A 104 10.06 7.60 -7.58
C LEU A 104 10.38 6.49 -8.57
N SER A 105 10.22 5.23 -8.15
CA SER A 105 10.38 4.05 -9.00
C SER A 105 9.02 3.43 -9.36
N PRO A 106 8.29 3.97 -10.35
CA PRO A 106 7.03 3.38 -10.80
C PRO A 106 7.26 2.03 -11.46
N ILE A 107 6.21 1.21 -11.49
CA ILE A 107 6.18 -0.03 -12.29
C ILE A 107 6.06 0.29 -13.78
N GLN A 108 6.43 -0.65 -14.65
CA GLN A 108 6.24 -0.52 -16.09
C GLN A 108 4.74 -0.41 -16.44
N VAL A 109 4.37 0.64 -17.16
CA VAL A 109 3.00 0.88 -17.64
C VAL A 109 2.95 0.93 -19.16
N SER A 110 1.77 0.70 -19.71
CA SER A 110 1.50 0.82 -21.15
C SER A 110 0.04 1.17 -21.36
N PHE A 111 -0.37 1.46 -22.59
CA PHE A 111 -1.78 1.69 -22.90
C PHE A 111 -2.69 0.52 -22.48
N LEU A 112 -2.25 -0.73 -22.61
CA LEU A 112 -3.07 -1.88 -22.16
C LEU A 112 -2.95 -2.15 -20.66
N LYS A 113 -2.03 -1.46 -19.97
CA LYS A 113 -1.68 -1.66 -18.56
C LYS A 113 -1.37 -0.31 -17.92
N PRO A 114 -2.39 0.57 -17.76
CA PRO A 114 -2.18 1.92 -17.25
C PRO A 114 -1.76 1.92 -15.77
N ASN A 115 -2.03 0.84 -15.03
CA ASN A 115 -1.54 0.61 -13.68
C ASN A 115 -1.41 -0.92 -13.42
N ILE A 116 -1.21 -1.31 -12.16
CA ILE A 116 -1.02 -2.68 -11.70
C ILE A 116 -2.21 -3.62 -11.96
N MET A 117 -3.43 -3.08 -12.06
CA MET A 117 -4.63 -3.84 -12.43
C MET A 117 -4.70 -4.17 -13.93
N GLY A 118 -3.71 -3.75 -14.73
CA GLY A 118 -3.68 -4.02 -16.16
C GLY A 118 -4.93 -3.47 -16.87
N TRP A 119 -5.50 -4.26 -17.78
CA TRP A 119 -6.68 -3.85 -18.55
C TRP A 119 -7.96 -3.73 -17.70
N LEU A 120 -8.00 -4.30 -16.49
CA LEU A 120 -9.14 -4.15 -15.58
C LEU A 120 -9.34 -2.70 -15.10
N SER A 121 -8.30 -1.87 -15.19
CA SER A 121 -8.37 -0.43 -14.87
C SER A 121 -9.41 0.34 -15.69
N TYR A 122 -9.79 -0.20 -16.85
CA TYR A 122 -10.79 0.40 -17.74
C TYR A 122 -12.24 0.05 -17.34
N PHE A 123 -12.42 -0.84 -16.37
CA PHE A 123 -13.73 -1.32 -15.95
C PHE A 123 -14.07 -0.81 -14.53
N PRO A 124 -15.35 -0.71 -14.18
CA PRO A 124 -15.74 -0.39 -12.80
C PRO A 124 -15.34 -1.53 -11.85
N ASN A 125 -14.46 -1.24 -10.90
CA ASN A 125 -14.08 -2.15 -9.81
C ASN A 125 -14.54 -1.60 -8.46
N GLU A 126 -14.74 -2.50 -7.50
CA GLU A 126 -15.08 -2.14 -6.11
C GLU A 126 -13.94 -1.37 -5.44
N CYS A 127 -12.70 -1.84 -5.65
CA CYS A 127 -11.46 -1.15 -5.34
C CYS A 127 -10.58 -1.16 -6.59
N ASN A 128 -9.97 -0.03 -6.90
CA ASN A 128 -8.92 0.08 -7.89
C ASN A 128 -7.62 0.42 -7.18
N HIS A 129 -6.51 -0.05 -7.74
CA HIS A 129 -5.19 0.02 -7.15
C HIS A 129 -4.19 0.57 -8.16
N ALA A 130 -3.27 1.43 -7.72
CA ALA A 130 -2.16 1.91 -8.52
C ALA A 130 -0.90 2.02 -7.67
N ILE A 131 0.17 1.37 -8.12
CA ILE A 131 1.50 1.54 -7.55
C ILE A 131 2.10 2.82 -8.12
N ILE A 132 2.40 3.79 -7.27
CA ILE A 132 3.03 5.05 -7.68
C ILE A 132 4.55 4.90 -7.61
N SER A 133 5.07 4.30 -6.54
CA SER A 133 6.49 4.02 -6.37
C SER A 133 6.69 2.71 -5.63
N MET A 134 7.43 1.78 -6.23
CA MET A 134 7.85 0.53 -5.59
C MET A 134 8.96 0.76 -4.55
N ASP A 135 9.77 1.79 -4.78
CA ASP A 135 10.94 2.13 -3.97
C ASP A 135 11.40 3.55 -4.30
N HIS A 136 11.83 4.31 -3.29
CA HIS A 136 12.48 5.60 -3.45
C HIS A 136 13.19 6.00 -2.17
N LYS A 137 14.21 6.86 -2.27
CA LYS A 137 14.92 7.36 -1.09
C LYS A 137 14.16 8.47 -0.39
N VAL A 138 14.23 8.48 0.94
CA VAL A 138 13.57 9.46 1.79
C VAL A 138 14.56 10.08 2.76
N SER A 139 14.50 11.40 2.93
CA SER A 139 15.30 12.13 3.92
C SER A 139 14.50 13.25 4.56
N GLY A 140 14.75 13.54 5.83
CA GLY A 140 14.01 14.54 6.57
C GLY A 140 13.94 14.23 8.06
N SER A 141 12.78 14.44 8.67
CA SER A 141 12.59 14.12 10.08
C SER A 141 11.13 13.83 10.42
N LEU A 142 10.94 13.07 11.50
CA LEU A 142 9.66 12.84 12.14
C LEU A 142 9.79 13.11 13.63
N GLN A 143 8.88 13.88 14.18
CA GLN A 143 8.84 14.26 15.58
C GLN A 143 7.51 13.84 16.21
N PHE A 144 7.59 13.16 17.35
CA PHE A 144 6.46 12.82 18.22
C PHE A 144 6.65 13.48 19.58
N GLY A 145 5.87 14.53 19.87
CA GLY A 145 6.04 15.31 21.10
C GLY A 145 7.48 15.81 21.22
N ASN A 146 8.24 15.26 22.16
CA ASN A 146 9.64 15.65 22.41
C ASN A 146 10.68 14.73 21.74
N GLN A 147 10.27 13.63 21.11
CA GLN A 147 11.18 12.70 20.45
C GLN A 147 11.26 13.01 18.96
N THR A 148 12.47 13.15 18.42
CA THR A 148 12.71 13.43 17.00
C THR A 148 13.61 12.36 16.41
N PHE A 149 13.19 11.83 15.26
CA PHE A 149 13.94 10.93 14.41
C PHE A 149 14.45 11.71 13.20
N GLN A 150 15.76 11.65 12.96
CA GLN A 150 16.38 12.24 11.77
C GLN A 150 16.52 11.15 10.72
N ILE A 151 15.73 11.27 9.65
CA ILE A 151 15.62 10.27 8.60
C ILE A 151 16.64 10.61 7.50
N SER A 152 17.49 9.66 7.16
CA SER A 152 18.51 9.82 6.12
C SER A 152 18.61 8.56 5.28
N ASP A 153 18.40 8.71 3.98
CA ASP A 153 18.50 7.61 2.99
C ASP A 153 17.61 6.38 3.28
N ALA A 154 16.47 6.61 3.95
CA ALA A 154 15.46 5.61 4.25
C ALA A 154 14.70 5.19 2.97
N ASP A 155 14.01 4.06 3.04
CA ASP A 155 13.28 3.49 1.90
C ASP A 155 11.79 3.85 1.96
N GLY A 156 11.27 4.33 0.84
CA GLY A 156 9.88 4.80 0.69
C GLY A 156 9.08 3.96 -0.29
N TYR A 157 7.82 3.74 0.02
CA TYR A 157 6.84 3.11 -0.88
C TYR A 157 5.58 3.95 -0.97
N MET A 158 4.96 4.02 -2.15
CA MET A 158 3.73 4.79 -2.34
C MET A 158 2.77 4.12 -3.33
N GLU A 159 1.52 4.03 -2.92
CA GLU A 159 0.42 3.51 -3.73
C GLU A 159 -0.86 4.33 -3.53
N LYS A 160 -1.86 4.00 -4.35
CA LYS A 160 -3.14 4.67 -4.35
C LYS A 160 -4.28 3.72 -4.59
N ASP A 161 -5.31 3.87 -3.76
CA ASP A 161 -6.55 3.13 -3.81
C ASP A 161 -7.76 4.02 -4.04
N TRP A 162 -8.73 3.55 -4.83
CA TRP A 162 -10.00 4.24 -4.95
C TRP A 162 -11.14 3.33 -5.39
N GLY A 163 -12.33 3.63 -4.91
CA GLY A 163 -13.50 2.83 -5.25
C GLY A 163 -14.65 3.07 -4.30
N THR A 164 -15.44 2.03 -4.04
CA THR A 164 -16.56 2.03 -3.11
C THR A 164 -16.28 1.19 -1.86
N GLY A 165 -15.30 0.29 -1.88
CA GLY A 165 -14.94 -0.52 -0.73
C GLY A 165 -13.77 -1.42 -1.02
N PHE A 166 -13.25 -2.08 0.01
CA PHE A 166 -12.26 -3.14 -0.19
C PHE A 166 -12.92 -4.48 -0.50
N PRO A 167 -12.22 -5.38 -1.22
CA PRO A 167 -12.74 -6.73 -1.48
C PRO A 167 -13.09 -7.46 -0.19
N LYS A 168 -14.12 -8.32 -0.25
CA LYS A 168 -14.57 -9.11 0.91
C LYS A 168 -13.48 -10.01 1.48
N GLU A 169 -12.62 -10.54 0.62
CA GLU A 169 -11.50 -11.41 0.98
C GLU A 169 -10.28 -10.97 0.19
N TYR A 170 -9.19 -10.64 0.88
CA TYR A 170 -7.94 -10.27 0.25
C TYR A 170 -6.73 -10.50 1.15
N VAL A 171 -5.58 -10.68 0.51
CA VAL A 171 -4.26 -10.49 1.11
C VAL A 171 -3.53 -9.40 0.34
N TRP A 172 -2.74 -8.62 1.05
CA TRP A 172 -1.82 -7.64 0.49
C TRP A 172 -0.47 -7.75 1.20
N LEU A 173 0.61 -7.59 0.45
CA LEU A 173 1.98 -7.69 0.91
C LEU A 173 2.81 -6.65 0.17
N GLN A 174 3.63 -5.90 0.90
CA GLN A 174 4.66 -5.03 0.35
C GLN A 174 5.95 -5.10 1.18
N ALA A 175 7.11 -5.15 0.52
CA ALA A 175 8.40 -5.01 1.16
C ALA A 175 9.44 -4.40 0.19
N ASN A 176 10.30 -3.53 0.69
CA ASN A 176 11.39 -2.90 -0.09
C ASN A 176 12.65 -2.60 0.76
N ASP A 177 12.81 -3.27 1.91
CA ASP A 177 13.91 -3.10 2.85
C ASP A 177 15.19 -3.87 2.47
N ARG A 178 15.20 -4.51 1.29
CA ARG A 178 16.34 -5.29 0.81
C ARG A 178 17.00 -4.58 -0.38
N PRO A 179 18.35 -4.57 -0.47
CA PRO A 179 19.05 -3.84 -1.52
C PRO A 179 18.53 -4.13 -2.92
N HIS A 180 18.25 -3.06 -3.67
CA HIS A 180 17.79 -3.10 -5.06
C HIS A 180 16.58 -4.02 -5.30
N SER A 181 15.75 -4.21 -4.27
CA SER A 181 14.68 -5.19 -4.27
C SER A 181 13.41 -4.61 -3.68
N ALA A 182 12.31 -4.68 -4.42
CA ALA A 182 11.00 -4.30 -3.93
C ALA A 182 9.95 -5.28 -4.45
N VAL A 183 9.01 -5.66 -3.60
CA VAL A 183 7.93 -6.58 -3.94
C VAL A 183 6.60 -6.03 -3.47
N VAL A 184 5.58 -6.19 -4.32
CA VAL A 184 4.18 -6.06 -3.96
C VAL A 184 3.42 -7.29 -4.44
N PHE A 185 2.50 -7.79 -3.63
CA PHE A 185 1.62 -8.90 -3.97
C PHE A 185 0.22 -8.62 -3.43
N SER A 186 -0.79 -8.95 -4.23
CA SER A 186 -2.16 -9.01 -3.76
C SER A 186 -2.89 -10.18 -4.38
N TYR A 187 -3.77 -10.78 -3.59
CA TYR A 187 -4.74 -11.76 -4.04
C TYR A 187 -6.09 -11.40 -3.43
N ALA A 188 -7.12 -11.27 -4.26
CA ALA A 188 -8.42 -10.79 -3.82
C ALA A 188 -9.58 -11.45 -4.58
N THR A 189 -10.74 -11.53 -3.93
CA THR A 189 -12.00 -11.92 -4.57
C THR A 189 -12.69 -10.66 -5.11
N VAL A 190 -12.67 -10.46 -6.42
CA VAL A 190 -13.20 -9.24 -7.07
C VAL A 190 -14.46 -9.55 -7.91
N PRO A 191 -15.41 -8.60 -8.01
CA PRO A 191 -16.55 -8.74 -8.90
C PRO A 191 -16.10 -8.62 -10.37
N MET A 192 -16.29 -9.68 -11.16
CA MET A 192 -16.05 -9.71 -12.60
C MET A 192 -17.33 -10.12 -13.34
N LEU A 193 -17.88 -9.20 -14.15
CA LEU A 193 -19.03 -9.44 -15.05
C LEU A 193 -20.24 -10.11 -14.36
N GLY A 194 -20.56 -9.69 -13.13
CA GLY A 194 -21.70 -10.22 -12.36
C GLY A 194 -21.43 -11.52 -11.60
N LYS A 195 -20.19 -12.03 -11.61
CA LYS A 195 -19.71 -13.12 -10.75
C LYS A 195 -18.56 -12.64 -9.87
N HIS A 196 -18.25 -13.37 -8.81
CA HIS A 196 -17.01 -13.14 -8.05
C HIS A 196 -15.93 -14.06 -8.59
N ALA A 197 -14.73 -13.51 -8.81
CA ALA A 197 -13.57 -14.26 -9.28
C ALA A 197 -12.36 -13.91 -8.42
N LYS A 198 -11.54 -14.93 -8.15
CA LYS A 198 -10.25 -14.76 -7.48
C LYS A 198 -9.24 -14.21 -8.49
N GLY A 199 -8.67 -13.05 -8.19
CA GLY A 199 -7.64 -12.39 -8.99
C GLY A 199 -6.38 -12.16 -8.17
N PHE A 200 -5.24 -12.02 -8.84
CA PHE A 200 -3.99 -11.69 -8.17
C PHE A 200 -3.04 -10.92 -9.06
N PHE A 201 -2.11 -10.21 -8.43
CA PHE A 201 -0.91 -9.72 -9.05
C PHE A 201 0.28 -9.84 -8.10
N ALA A 202 1.48 -9.93 -8.67
CA ALA A 202 2.74 -9.78 -7.97
C ALA A 202 3.70 -9.00 -8.88
N VAL A 203 4.44 -8.05 -8.32
CA VAL A 203 5.57 -7.42 -8.99
C VAL A 203 6.76 -7.50 -8.05
N LEU A 204 7.83 -8.12 -8.53
CA LEU A 204 9.15 -8.07 -7.90
C LEU A 204 10.07 -7.25 -8.80
N ASN A 205 10.57 -6.12 -8.30
CA ASN A 205 11.73 -5.44 -8.86
C ASN A 205 12.96 -5.98 -8.16
N HIS A 206 13.95 -6.44 -8.91
CA HIS A 206 15.23 -6.89 -8.36
C HIS A 206 16.34 -6.57 -9.35
N GLU A 207 17.39 -5.86 -8.91
CA GLU A 207 18.56 -5.51 -9.73
C GLU A 207 18.16 -4.80 -11.04
N GLY A 208 17.20 -3.86 -10.95
CA GLY A 208 16.69 -3.10 -12.09
C GLY A 208 15.77 -3.89 -13.04
N GLN A 209 15.44 -5.15 -12.73
CA GLN A 209 14.54 -5.97 -13.53
C GLN A 209 13.18 -6.15 -12.86
N GLU A 210 12.11 -5.86 -13.60
CA GLU A 210 10.72 -6.14 -13.20
C GLU A 210 10.30 -7.57 -13.56
N TYR A 211 9.82 -8.32 -12.56
CA TYR A 211 9.19 -9.62 -12.70
C TYR A 211 7.70 -9.52 -12.34
N ARG A 212 6.85 -9.43 -13.36
CA ARG A 212 5.40 -9.29 -13.18
C ARG A 212 4.65 -10.60 -13.36
N PHE A 213 3.83 -10.93 -12.36
CA PHE A 213 2.88 -12.02 -12.35
C PHE A 213 1.46 -11.49 -12.19
N SER A 214 0.50 -11.96 -12.97
CA SER A 214 -0.90 -11.55 -12.82
C SER A 214 -1.86 -12.56 -13.43
N SER A 215 -3.01 -12.78 -12.76
CA SER A 215 -4.07 -13.68 -13.22
C SER A 215 -4.65 -13.30 -14.58
N ILE A 216 -4.55 -12.02 -14.96
CA ILE A 216 -5.03 -11.50 -16.24
C ILE A 216 -3.93 -11.35 -17.29
N GLU A 217 -2.69 -11.75 -16.97
CA GLU A 217 -1.51 -11.64 -17.84
C GLU A 217 -0.77 -12.98 -18.01
N GLY A 218 -1.51 -14.08 -18.00
CA GLY A 218 -1.01 -15.42 -18.29
C GLY A 218 -0.24 -16.09 -17.15
N SER A 219 -0.24 -15.53 -15.94
CA SER A 219 0.25 -16.22 -14.75
C SER A 219 -0.79 -17.16 -14.17
N LYS A 220 -0.32 -18.19 -13.47
CA LYS A 220 -1.18 -19.16 -12.78
C LYS A 220 -0.77 -19.29 -11.32
N MET A 221 -1.75 -19.14 -10.43
CA MET A 221 -1.60 -19.53 -9.03
C MET A 221 -1.60 -21.05 -8.96
N THR A 222 -0.45 -21.63 -8.62
CA THR A 222 -0.26 -23.09 -8.53
C THR A 222 -0.50 -23.65 -7.14
N HIS A 223 -0.35 -22.79 -6.13
CA HIS A 223 -0.61 -23.09 -4.74
C HIS A 223 -0.94 -21.78 -4.01
N PHE A 224 -1.94 -21.81 -3.13
CA PHE A 224 -2.30 -20.68 -2.28
C PHE A 224 -3.00 -21.20 -1.02
N ASP A 225 -2.35 -21.01 0.12
CA ASP A 225 -2.89 -21.31 1.44
C ASP A 225 -2.84 -20.03 2.28
N VAL A 226 -3.87 -19.81 3.10
CA VAL A 226 -4.02 -18.61 3.92
C VAL A 226 -4.47 -19.00 5.33
N SER A 227 -3.87 -18.37 6.34
CA SER A 227 -4.27 -18.46 7.74
C SER A 227 -4.84 -17.11 8.21
N ASN A 228 -5.14 -16.98 9.51
CA ASN A 228 -5.60 -15.71 10.07
C ASN A 228 -4.53 -14.62 10.12
N ASP A 229 -3.26 -15.01 10.05
CA ASP A 229 -2.09 -14.16 10.28
C ASP A 229 -1.04 -14.26 9.17
N GLY A 230 -1.30 -14.96 8.07
CA GLY A 230 -0.31 -15.15 7.03
C GLY A 230 -0.83 -15.90 5.81
N PHE A 231 0.06 -16.10 4.83
CA PHE A 231 -0.23 -16.86 3.63
C PHE A 231 1.03 -17.48 3.03
N GLN A 232 0.80 -18.51 2.21
CA GLN A 232 1.80 -19.07 1.30
C GLN A 232 1.24 -19.06 -0.12
N ALA A 233 2.04 -18.62 -1.09
CA ALA A 233 1.63 -18.54 -2.49
C ALA A 233 2.74 -19.03 -3.43
N SER A 234 2.37 -19.81 -4.44
CA SER A 234 3.26 -20.20 -5.53
C SER A 234 2.65 -19.82 -6.88
N ILE A 235 3.33 -18.95 -7.62
CA ILE A 235 2.86 -18.39 -8.89
C ILE A 235 3.80 -18.80 -10.02
N SER A 236 3.25 -19.25 -11.15
CA SER A 236 4.03 -19.62 -12.34
C SER A 236 3.73 -18.70 -13.52
N LYS A 237 4.77 -18.38 -14.32
CA LYS A 237 4.65 -17.67 -15.60
C LYS A 237 5.79 -18.09 -16.54
N GLY A 238 5.48 -18.91 -17.54
CA GLY A 238 6.49 -19.44 -18.46
C GLY A 238 7.60 -20.19 -17.71
N PRO A 239 8.90 -19.81 -17.85
CA PRO A 239 9.99 -20.48 -17.15
C PRO A 239 10.15 -20.04 -15.68
N TYR A 240 9.38 -19.04 -15.23
CA TYR A 240 9.51 -18.45 -13.91
C TYR A 240 8.50 -19.02 -12.92
N ARG A 241 8.94 -19.17 -11.66
CA ARG A 241 8.12 -19.48 -10.50
C ARG A 241 8.49 -18.54 -9.36
N LEU A 242 7.49 -17.89 -8.76
CA LEU A 242 7.62 -17.06 -7.57
C LEU A 242 6.94 -17.77 -6.41
N ASP A 243 7.68 -18.01 -5.34
CA ASP A 243 7.16 -18.54 -4.08
C ASP A 243 7.24 -17.45 -3.00
N LEU A 244 6.16 -17.29 -2.24
CA LEU A 244 6.02 -16.31 -1.16
C LEU A 244 5.51 -17.04 0.09
N GLU A 245 6.11 -16.75 1.23
CA GLU A 245 5.60 -17.10 2.55
C GLU A 245 5.65 -15.84 3.41
N ALA A 246 4.50 -15.42 3.92
CA ALA A 246 4.35 -14.15 4.60
C ALA A 246 3.51 -14.32 5.87
N LYS A 247 3.90 -13.61 6.93
CA LYS A 247 3.21 -13.65 8.23
C LYS A 247 3.22 -12.28 8.90
N GLN A 248 2.05 -11.85 9.37
CA GLN A 248 1.87 -10.63 10.15
C GLN A 248 2.59 -10.71 11.51
N ALA A 249 3.10 -9.58 11.97
CA ALA A 249 3.55 -9.38 13.35
C ALA A 249 2.83 -8.15 13.92
N ASP A 250 2.35 -8.26 15.17
CA ASP A 250 1.73 -7.16 15.92
C ASP A 250 0.73 -6.29 15.12
N PRO A 251 -0.25 -6.90 14.40
CA PRO A 251 -1.10 -6.15 13.50
C PRO A 251 -2.01 -5.16 14.24
N VAL A 252 -2.14 -3.97 13.69
CA VAL A 252 -2.98 -2.88 14.20
C VAL A 252 -4.23 -2.71 13.33
N ALA A 253 -5.26 -2.10 13.91
CA ALA A 253 -6.52 -1.89 13.23
C ALA A 253 -6.53 -0.54 12.48
N LEU A 254 -6.83 -0.58 11.18
CA LEU A 254 -7.00 0.61 10.35
C LEU A 254 -8.43 0.69 9.82
N ALA A 255 -9.02 1.87 9.89
CA ALA A 255 -10.32 2.19 9.30
C ALA A 255 -10.29 1.94 7.79
N SER A 256 -11.33 1.27 7.30
CA SER A 256 -11.48 0.87 5.90
C SER A 256 -12.88 1.18 5.34
N PRO A 257 -12.97 1.36 4.01
CA PRO A 257 -14.21 1.78 3.37
C PRO A 257 -15.19 0.62 3.14
N VAL A 258 -16.46 0.85 3.46
CA VAL A 258 -17.60 0.02 3.05
C VAL A 258 -18.67 0.91 2.46
N GLN A 259 -18.90 0.77 1.15
CA GLN A 259 -19.79 1.65 0.38
C GLN A 259 -19.41 3.14 0.51
N GLY A 260 -18.11 3.41 0.46
CA GLY A 260 -17.50 4.73 0.56
C GLY A 260 -17.40 5.27 1.99
N GLU A 261 -18.03 4.63 2.97
CA GLU A 261 -17.99 5.05 4.37
C GLU A 261 -16.83 4.37 5.11
N MET A 262 -15.98 5.16 5.78
CA MET A 262 -14.86 4.67 6.59
C MET A 262 -15.38 4.14 7.93
N LYS A 263 -15.98 2.94 7.93
CA LYS A 263 -16.65 2.34 9.11
C LYS A 263 -16.22 0.92 9.47
N ALA A 264 -15.48 0.25 8.57
CA ALA A 264 -14.95 -1.06 8.86
C ALA A 264 -13.50 -0.94 9.33
N TYR A 265 -12.90 -2.07 9.69
CA TYR A 265 -11.50 -2.15 10.06
C TYR A 265 -10.82 -3.29 9.33
N ILE A 266 -9.59 -3.06 8.92
CA ILE A 266 -8.64 -4.08 8.45
C ILE A 266 -7.50 -4.20 9.45
N LYS A 267 -6.76 -5.31 9.36
CA LYS A 267 -5.58 -5.54 10.19
C LYS A 267 -4.36 -5.45 9.30
N GLU A 268 -3.52 -4.45 9.56
CA GLU A 268 -2.23 -4.28 8.89
C GLU A 268 -1.10 -4.50 9.89
N SER A 269 -0.05 -5.17 9.44
CA SER A 269 1.22 -5.33 10.14
C SER A 269 2.28 -4.60 9.34
N LEU A 270 3.08 -3.73 9.94
CA LEU A 270 4.24 -3.12 9.27
C LEU A 270 5.52 -3.98 9.38
N GLU A 271 5.67 -4.74 10.47
CA GLU A 271 6.86 -5.56 10.77
C GLU A 271 6.63 -7.05 10.49
N GLY A 272 5.90 -7.34 9.41
CA GLY A 272 5.64 -8.71 9.00
C GLY A 272 6.88 -9.41 8.45
N SER A 273 6.93 -10.72 8.61
CA SER A 273 7.97 -11.57 8.01
C SER A 273 7.59 -11.95 6.59
N LEU A 274 8.56 -11.92 5.67
CA LEU A 274 8.45 -12.40 4.30
C LEU A 274 9.65 -13.28 3.96
N VAL A 275 9.40 -14.42 3.33
CA VAL A 275 10.39 -15.19 2.58
C VAL A 275 9.93 -15.29 1.12
N LEU A 276 10.81 -14.88 0.21
CA LEU A 276 10.55 -14.84 -1.23
C LEU A 276 11.59 -15.66 -1.97
N ARG A 277 11.15 -16.49 -2.93
CA ARG A 277 12.05 -17.18 -3.85
C ARG A 277 11.56 -17.05 -5.29
N LEU A 278 12.40 -16.51 -6.17
CA LEU A 278 12.19 -16.52 -7.61
C LEU A 278 13.09 -17.57 -8.26
N THR A 279 12.48 -18.47 -9.03
CA THR A 279 13.14 -19.56 -9.73
C THR A 279 12.93 -19.43 -11.24
N LYS A 280 13.97 -19.68 -12.04
CA LYS A 280 13.91 -19.79 -13.50
C LYS A 280 14.41 -21.17 -13.94
N LYS A 281 13.55 -21.98 -14.59
CA LYS A 281 13.89 -23.35 -15.03
C LYS A 281 14.53 -24.19 -13.89
N ASN A 282 13.91 -24.19 -12.72
CA ASN A 282 14.35 -24.89 -11.50
C ASN A 282 15.68 -24.43 -10.89
N LYS A 283 16.20 -23.26 -11.30
CA LYS A 283 17.33 -22.61 -10.61
C LYS A 283 16.83 -21.36 -9.89
N THR A 284 17.10 -21.26 -8.60
CA THR A 284 16.88 -20.03 -7.82
C THR A 284 17.72 -18.92 -8.43
N ILE A 285 17.08 -17.79 -8.73
CA ILE A 285 17.74 -16.58 -9.22
C ILE A 285 17.60 -15.42 -8.24
N VAL A 286 16.60 -15.45 -7.35
CA VAL A 286 16.43 -14.50 -6.25
C VAL A 286 15.93 -15.27 -5.04
N GLU A 287 16.50 -14.98 -3.87
CA GLU A 287 16.02 -15.45 -2.58
C GLU A 287 16.21 -14.29 -1.58
N LEU A 288 15.12 -13.87 -0.95
CA LEU A 288 15.07 -12.71 -0.07
C LEU A 288 14.26 -13.04 1.17
N SER A 289 14.61 -12.41 2.28
CA SER A 289 13.81 -12.37 3.49
C SER A 289 13.71 -10.95 4.02
N SER A 290 12.60 -10.62 4.66
CA SER A 290 12.33 -9.33 5.30
C SER A 290 11.57 -9.56 6.60
N GLU A 291 11.80 -8.71 7.59
CA GLU A 291 11.02 -8.62 8.84
C GLU A 291 10.30 -7.27 8.94
N ARG A 292 10.19 -6.56 7.80
CA ARG A 292 9.66 -5.19 7.69
C ARG A 292 8.64 -5.11 6.55
N ALA A 293 7.95 -6.24 6.32
CA ALA A 293 6.94 -6.35 5.29
C ALA A 293 5.59 -5.84 5.81
N SER A 294 4.99 -4.93 5.04
CA SER A 294 3.61 -4.50 5.28
C SER A 294 2.66 -5.59 4.78
N ILE A 295 1.81 -6.12 5.66
CA ILE A 295 0.97 -7.29 5.36
C ILE A 295 -0.43 -7.08 5.89
N ASP A 296 -1.41 -7.27 5.00
CA ASP A 296 -2.83 -7.42 5.32
C ASP A 296 -3.28 -8.84 5.03
N VAL A 297 -3.99 -9.44 6.00
CA VAL A 297 -4.72 -10.69 5.80
C VAL A 297 -6.17 -10.50 6.21
N HIS A 298 -7.06 -10.39 5.23
CA HIS A 298 -8.49 -10.30 5.43
C HIS A 298 -9.19 -11.47 4.77
N PHE A 299 -9.25 -12.61 5.46
CA PHE A 299 -9.97 -13.80 5.04
C PHE A 299 -10.95 -14.23 6.13
N LYS A 300 -12.09 -14.78 5.73
CA LYS A 300 -13.03 -15.42 6.67
C LYS A 300 -12.73 -16.92 6.68
N GLU A 301 -12.52 -17.48 7.86
CA GLU A 301 -12.58 -18.94 8.09
C GLU A 301 -13.94 -19.53 7.68
#